data_AF-A0A859FJF9-F1
#
_entry.id   AF-A0A859FJF9-F1
#
_cell.length_a   1.000
_cell.length_b   1.000
_cell.length_c   1.000
_cell.angle_alpha   90.00
_cell.angle_beta   90.00
_cell.angle_gamma   90.00
#
_symmetry.space_group_name_H-M   'P 1'
#
loop_
_entity.id
_entity.type
_entity.pdbx_description
1 polymer ?
#
loop_
_entity_poly.entity_id
_entity_poly.type
_entity_poly.pdbx_seq_one_letter_code
_entity_poly.pdbx_strand_id
1 'polypeptide(L)'
;MVFGLFKRTYEGWQLPEFNIMDSHLIVQAIQERDSFVRADDVLTGPGSLGKYVFYESNDDFLFVFRMPLANFMNVYVHKRGDDGKFGKEDGIEIAQISLSSYKPEDHDVTYVKKGWWIQDMNGLFSYLINEMKQEDHYHFRHKIDVDKLRKLERDSKEKLSQIHELFRDK
;
A
#
# COMPACT_ATOMS: atom_id res chain seq x y z
N MET A 1 -22.26 39.03 -3.01
CA MET A 1 -21.39 38.36 -4.00
C MET A 1 -20.49 37.38 -3.23
N VAL A 2 -20.99 36.16 -2.95
CA VAL A 2 -20.37 35.17 -2.06
C VAL A 2 -20.21 33.86 -2.84
N PHE A 3 -19.29 33.85 -3.81
CA PHE A 3 -18.95 32.64 -4.59
C PHE A 3 -17.46 32.27 -4.48
N GLY A 4 -16.70 32.97 -3.63
CA GLY A 4 -15.25 32.80 -3.52
C GLY A 4 -14.74 31.99 -2.32
N LEU A 5 -15.60 31.69 -1.32
CA LEU A 5 -15.17 31.05 -0.07
C LEU A 5 -15.37 29.53 -0.01
N PHE A 6 -16.23 28.95 -0.85
CA PHE A 6 -16.40 27.49 -0.95
C PHE A 6 -15.47 26.82 -1.97
N LYS A 7 -14.75 27.61 -2.77
CA LYS A 7 -13.81 27.10 -3.78
C LYS A 7 -12.43 26.74 -3.21
N ARG A 8 -12.20 26.99 -1.91
CA ARG A 8 -10.90 26.80 -1.22
C ARG A 8 -10.88 25.69 -0.17
N THR A 9 -11.96 24.93 0.03
CA THR A 9 -12.00 23.81 0.99
C THR A 9 -12.01 22.43 0.33
N TYR A 10 -11.95 22.36 -1.00
CA TYR A 10 -11.74 21.12 -1.77
C TYR A 10 -10.33 21.06 -2.41
N GLU A 11 -9.35 21.75 -1.84
CA GLU A 11 -7.94 21.54 -2.19
C GLU A 11 -7.50 20.13 -1.71
N GLY A 12 -7.50 19.20 -2.67
CA GLY A 12 -6.63 18.02 -2.67
C GLY A 12 -6.95 16.95 -1.64
N TRP A 13 -8.13 16.34 -1.70
CA TRP A 13 -8.19 14.93 -1.32
C TRP A 13 -7.47 14.16 -2.43
N GLN A 14 -6.26 13.71 -2.11
CA GLN A 14 -5.27 13.18 -3.05
C GLN A 14 -5.89 12.05 -3.86
N LEU A 15 -6.19 12.34 -5.13
CA LEU A 15 -6.55 11.34 -6.12
C LEU A 15 -5.36 10.39 -6.29
N PRO A 16 -5.62 9.13 -6.72
CA PRO A 16 -4.57 8.28 -7.24
C PRO A 16 -3.71 9.06 -8.23
N GLU A 17 -2.39 9.08 -8.01
CA GLU A 17 -1.45 9.73 -8.93
C GLU A 17 -1.10 8.86 -10.15
N PHE A 18 -1.77 7.71 -10.26
CA PHE A 18 -1.69 6.76 -11.37
C PHE A 18 -3.05 6.63 -12.06
N ASN A 19 -3.06 6.04 -13.25
CA ASN A 19 -4.30 5.79 -13.98
C ASN A 19 -5.10 4.68 -13.27
N ILE A 20 -6.34 4.98 -12.88
CA ILE A 20 -7.17 4.06 -12.08
C ILE A 20 -7.48 2.75 -12.80
N MET A 21 -7.47 2.75 -14.13
CA MET A 21 -7.62 1.55 -14.97
C MET A 21 -6.51 0.52 -14.74
N ASP A 22 -5.35 0.97 -14.27
CA ASP A 22 -4.19 0.13 -13.97
C ASP A 22 -4.22 -0.44 -12.55
N SER A 23 -5.24 -0.12 -11.75
CA SER A 23 -5.35 -0.57 -10.35
C SER A 23 -5.37 -2.10 -10.20
N HIS A 24 -5.86 -2.82 -11.22
CA HIS A 24 -5.80 -4.29 -11.25
C HIS A 24 -4.36 -4.82 -11.22
N LEU A 25 -3.41 -4.11 -11.80
CA LEU A 25 -1.99 -4.48 -11.80
C LEU A 25 -1.38 -4.39 -10.39
N ILE A 26 -1.88 -3.49 -9.54
CA ILE A 26 -1.45 -3.40 -8.13
C ILE A 26 -1.83 -4.68 -7.41
N VAL A 27 -3.10 -5.09 -7.53
CA VAL A 27 -3.61 -6.30 -6.87
C VAL A 27 -2.87 -7.53 -7.39
N GLN A 28 -2.67 -7.63 -8.71
CA GLN A 28 -1.90 -8.71 -9.32
C GLN A 28 -0.44 -8.74 -8.82
N ALA A 29 0.25 -7.61 -8.81
CA ALA A 29 1.63 -7.51 -8.33
C ALA A 29 1.77 -8.00 -6.88
N ILE A 30 0.84 -7.59 -6.02
CA ILE A 30 0.82 -8.01 -4.61
C ILE A 30 0.56 -9.52 -4.53
N GLN A 31 -0.37 -10.06 -5.32
CA GLN A 31 -0.71 -11.48 -5.31
C GLN A 31 0.40 -12.38 -5.87
N GLU A 32 1.16 -11.96 -6.86
CA GLU A 32 2.14 -12.79 -7.55
C GLU A 32 3.55 -12.73 -6.93
N ARG A 33 3.91 -11.62 -6.27
CA ARG A 33 5.27 -11.43 -5.74
C ARG A 33 5.51 -12.19 -4.43
N ASP A 34 6.68 -12.84 -4.36
CA ASP A 34 7.15 -13.61 -3.19
C ASP A 34 7.66 -12.73 -2.05
N SER A 35 8.14 -11.53 -2.37
CA SER A 35 8.56 -10.51 -1.40
C SER A 35 7.42 -10.03 -0.51
N PHE A 36 6.18 -10.24 -0.96
CA PHE A 36 4.96 -9.95 -0.22
C PHE A 36 4.59 -11.11 0.70
N VAL A 37 5.03 -11.04 1.96
CA VAL A 37 4.87 -12.10 2.97
C VAL A 37 3.40 -12.24 3.34
N ARG A 38 2.90 -13.47 3.50
CA ARG A 38 1.49 -13.67 3.86
C ARG A 38 1.23 -13.24 5.31
N ALA A 39 0.07 -12.62 5.52
CA ALA A 39 -0.29 -11.94 6.76
C ALA A 39 -0.84 -12.83 7.85
N ASP A 40 -1.40 -13.96 7.45
CA ASP A 40 -1.83 -15.05 8.31
C ASP A 40 -0.72 -15.55 9.23
N ASP A 41 0.54 -15.47 8.80
CA ASP A 41 1.69 -15.88 9.61
C ASP A 41 1.95 -14.97 10.82
N VAL A 42 1.39 -13.74 10.87
CA VAL A 42 1.78 -12.75 11.88
C VAL A 42 0.62 -11.93 12.47
N LEU A 43 -0.36 -11.52 11.67
CA LEU A 43 -1.52 -10.74 12.09
C LEU A 43 -2.79 -11.59 11.95
N THR A 44 -3.19 -12.27 13.02
CA THR A 44 -4.45 -13.01 13.09
C THR A 44 -5.62 -12.03 13.03
N GLY A 45 -6.40 -12.03 11.94
CA GLY A 45 -7.60 -11.21 11.76
C GLY A 45 -8.51 -11.76 10.64
N PRO A 46 -9.79 -11.32 10.57
CA PRO A 46 -10.72 -11.76 9.53
C PRO A 46 -10.33 -11.20 8.15
N GLY A 47 -10.07 -12.09 7.19
CA GLY A 47 -9.60 -11.79 5.84
C GLY A 47 -8.58 -12.83 5.40
N SER A 48 -8.90 -13.60 4.35
CA SER A 48 -8.25 -14.89 4.06
C SER A 48 -6.84 -14.82 3.48
N LEU A 49 -6.38 -13.68 2.96
CA LEU A 49 -5.06 -13.49 2.38
C LEU A 49 -4.64 -12.03 2.54
N GLY A 50 -3.89 -11.70 3.60
CA GLY A 50 -3.11 -10.47 3.59
C GLY A 50 -1.73 -10.74 3.04
N LYS A 51 -1.14 -9.81 2.31
CA LYS A 51 0.23 -9.88 1.80
C LYS A 51 0.90 -8.55 2.17
N TYR A 52 2.00 -8.56 2.91
CA TYR A 52 2.69 -7.35 3.39
C TYR A 52 3.78 -6.93 2.43
N VAL A 53 3.99 -5.63 2.21
CA VAL A 53 5.36 -5.14 1.96
C VAL A 53 5.56 -3.81 2.67
N PHE A 54 6.84 -3.55 2.95
CA PHE A 54 7.51 -2.28 3.25
C PHE A 54 7.90 -2.14 4.72
N TYR A 55 9.07 -2.73 5.02
CA TYR A 55 9.89 -2.35 6.16
C TYR A 55 10.71 -1.12 5.76
N GLU A 56 10.37 0.06 6.27
CA GLU A 56 11.34 1.15 6.33
C GLU A 56 11.92 1.20 7.74
N SER A 57 13.17 0.74 7.93
CA SER A 57 13.87 0.82 9.23
C SER A 57 13.96 2.23 9.79
N ASN A 58 13.90 3.24 8.92
CA ASN A 58 14.16 4.62 9.28
C ASN A 58 12.90 5.37 9.74
N ASP A 59 11.72 4.93 9.32
CA ASP A 59 10.48 5.70 9.49
C ASP A 59 9.42 4.99 10.36
N ASP A 60 9.75 3.82 10.92
CA ASP A 60 8.93 3.13 11.93
C ASP A 60 7.50 2.80 11.47
N PHE A 61 7.28 2.52 10.17
CA PHE A 61 5.96 2.14 9.65
C PHE A 61 6.00 0.95 8.68
N LEU A 62 4.82 0.37 8.46
CA LEU A 62 4.59 -0.79 7.59
C LEU A 62 3.25 -0.64 6.83
N PHE A 63 3.25 -0.93 5.52
CA PHE A 63 2.02 -1.10 4.76
C PHE A 63 1.56 -2.56 4.75
N VAL A 64 0.27 -2.77 5.00
CA VAL A 64 -0.35 -4.10 5.07
C VAL A 64 -1.51 -4.15 4.09
N PHE A 65 -1.39 -5.01 3.07
CA PHE A 65 -2.46 -5.23 2.09
C PHE A 65 -3.29 -6.44 2.53
N ARG A 66 -4.60 -6.26 2.69
CA ARG A 66 -5.55 -7.33 3.03
C ARG A 66 -6.53 -7.53 1.89
N MET A 67 -6.60 -8.74 1.36
CA MET A 67 -7.50 -9.10 0.26
C MET A 67 -8.59 -10.04 0.78
N PRO A 68 -9.69 -9.50 1.34
CA PRO A 68 -10.80 -10.35 1.80
C PRO A 68 -11.55 -11.03 0.65
N LEU A 69 -11.48 -10.46 -0.56
CA LEU A 69 -12.06 -11.00 -1.80
C LEU A 69 -11.08 -10.79 -2.96
N ALA A 70 -11.19 -11.59 -4.02
CA ALA A 70 -10.28 -11.52 -5.17
C ALA A 70 -10.26 -10.13 -5.86
N ASN A 71 -11.36 -9.39 -5.75
CA ASN A 71 -11.57 -8.11 -6.40
C ASN A 71 -11.61 -6.92 -5.41
N PHE A 72 -11.16 -7.12 -4.16
CA PHE A 72 -11.20 -6.08 -3.14
C PHE A 72 -9.97 -6.16 -2.25
N MET A 73 -9.34 -5.02 -2.00
CA MET A 73 -8.12 -4.93 -1.21
C MET A 73 -8.14 -3.70 -0.29
N ASN A 74 -7.91 -3.92 1.00
CA ASN A 74 -7.70 -2.86 1.97
C ASN A 74 -6.21 -2.67 2.23
N VAL A 75 -5.80 -1.43 2.41
CA VAL A 75 -4.44 -1.05 2.78
C VAL A 75 -4.46 -0.45 4.17
N TYR A 76 -3.62 -0.98 5.05
CA TYR A 76 -3.42 -0.47 6.40
C TYR A 76 -2.01 0.08 6.54
N VAL A 77 -1.84 1.14 7.33
CA VAL A 77 -0.54 1.59 7.80
C VAL A 77 -0.41 1.23 9.27
N HIS A 78 0.67 0.54 9.63
CA HIS A 78 1.04 0.24 11.00
C HIS A 78 2.22 1.11 11.38
N LYS A 79 2.23 1.63 12.60
CA LYS A 79 3.42 2.25 13.19
C LYS A 79 4.03 1.30 14.20
N ARG A 80 5.36 1.33 14.31
CA ARG A 80 6.08 0.63 15.35
C ARG A 80 5.79 1.31 16.68
N GLY A 81 5.55 0.54 17.72
CA GLY A 81 5.42 1.11 19.07
C GLY A 81 6.76 1.26 19.77
N ASP A 82 6.69 1.77 20.99
CA ASP A 82 7.86 2.10 21.81
C ASP A 82 8.75 0.88 22.15
N ASP A 83 8.18 -0.33 22.06
CA ASP A 83 8.87 -1.61 22.24
C ASP A 83 9.63 -2.09 20.99
N GLY A 84 9.64 -1.28 19.93
CA GLY A 84 10.31 -1.60 18.68
C GLY A 84 9.55 -2.59 17.79
N LYS A 85 8.31 -2.96 18.16
CA LYS A 85 7.52 -3.98 17.48
C LYS A 85 6.21 -3.43 16.92
N PHE A 86 5.68 -4.10 15.90
CA PHE A 86 4.35 -3.82 15.36
C PHE A 86 3.27 -4.60 16.14
N GLY A 87 2.24 -3.91 16.60
CA GLY A 87 1.05 -4.53 17.17
C GLY A 87 0.00 -4.89 16.13
N LYS A 88 -0.86 -5.86 16.45
CA LYS A 88 -1.88 -6.35 15.51
C LYS A 88 -3.02 -5.37 15.27
N GLU A 89 -3.36 -4.62 16.32
CA GLU A 89 -4.45 -3.63 16.33
C GLU A 89 -3.96 -2.21 16.01
N ASP A 90 -2.64 -2.02 15.89
CA ASP A 90 -2.01 -0.72 15.63
C ASP A 90 -2.18 -0.26 14.16
N GLY A 91 -2.77 -1.12 13.33
CA GLY A 91 -3.03 -0.87 11.92
C GLY A 91 -4.21 0.06 11.70
N ILE A 92 -3.95 1.18 11.03
CA ILE A 92 -4.99 2.10 10.62
C ILE A 92 -5.32 1.84 9.15
N GLU A 93 -6.59 1.60 8.83
CA GLU A 93 -7.05 1.53 7.44
C GLU A 93 -6.89 2.89 6.77
N ILE A 94 -6.21 2.90 5.63
CA ILE A 94 -5.80 4.11 4.94
C ILE A 94 -6.32 4.19 3.51
N ALA A 95 -6.50 3.05 2.83
CA ALA A 95 -7.04 3.01 1.49
C ALA A 95 -7.78 1.70 1.19
N GLN A 96 -8.65 1.76 0.19
CA GLN A 96 -9.40 0.64 -0.36
C GLN A 96 -9.26 0.64 -1.87
N ILE A 97 -9.04 -0.54 -2.45
CA ILE A 97 -9.03 -0.78 -3.89
C ILE A 97 -10.15 -1.78 -4.20
N SER A 98 -11.08 -1.36 -5.05
CA SER A 98 -12.17 -2.19 -5.57
C SER A 98 -12.00 -2.40 -7.05
N LEU A 99 -11.93 -3.65 -7.49
CA LEU A 99 -11.84 -4.02 -8.89
C LEU A 99 -13.20 -4.53 -9.37
N SER A 100 -13.57 -4.08 -10.57
CA SER A 100 -14.70 -4.62 -11.31
C SER A 100 -14.20 -5.64 -12.32
N SER A 101 -14.78 -6.84 -12.27
CA SER A 101 -14.48 -7.94 -13.19
C SER A 101 -15.19 -7.79 -14.54
N TYR A 102 -16.19 -6.91 -14.64
CA TYR A 102 -16.99 -6.71 -15.83
C TYR A 102 -16.61 -5.45 -16.62
N LYS A 103 -16.18 -4.39 -15.91
CA LYS A 103 -15.91 -3.07 -16.47
C LYS A 103 -14.70 -2.42 -15.80
N PRO A 104 -13.56 -2.34 -16.47
CA PRO A 104 -12.36 -1.71 -15.92
C PRO A 104 -12.56 -0.24 -15.49
N GLU A 105 -13.49 0.48 -16.12
CA GLU A 105 -13.85 1.86 -15.76
C GLU A 105 -14.53 1.99 -14.40
N ASP A 106 -15.06 0.89 -13.85
CA ASP A 106 -15.67 0.83 -12.53
C ASP A 106 -14.64 0.45 -11.44
N HIS A 107 -13.33 0.40 -11.78
CA HIS A 107 -12.27 0.29 -10.78
C HIS A 107 -12.27 1.53 -9.89
N ASP A 108 -12.12 1.32 -8.58
CA ASP A 108 -12.09 2.40 -7.59
C ASP A 108 -10.91 2.26 -6.63
N VAL A 109 -10.30 3.41 -6.32
CA VAL A 109 -9.24 3.53 -5.31
C VAL A 109 -9.61 4.69 -4.40
N THR A 110 -10.05 4.35 -3.20
CA THR A 110 -10.52 5.31 -2.21
C THR A 110 -9.51 5.43 -1.06
N TYR A 111 -9.03 6.65 -0.80
CA TYR A 111 -8.23 6.96 0.38
C TYR A 111 -9.17 7.24 1.56
N VAL A 112 -9.16 6.37 2.57
CA VAL A 112 -10.09 6.42 3.70
C VAL A 112 -9.67 7.47 4.74
N LYS A 113 -8.36 7.77 4.81
CA LYS A 113 -7.80 8.77 5.74
C LYS A 113 -6.79 9.66 5.02
N LYS A 114 -6.59 10.88 5.53
CA LYS A 114 -5.50 11.76 5.09
C LYS A 114 -4.27 11.58 5.98
N GLY A 115 -3.08 11.49 5.41
CA GLY A 115 -1.83 11.37 6.18
C GLY A 115 -0.57 11.53 5.34
N TRP A 116 0.58 11.60 6.01
CA TRP A 116 1.90 11.73 5.39
C TRP A 116 2.26 10.53 4.49
N TRP A 117 1.73 9.34 4.82
CA TRP A 117 1.93 8.08 4.10
C TRP A 117 1.35 8.04 2.68
N ILE A 118 0.50 9.02 2.29
CA ILE A 118 -0.16 9.00 0.97
C ILE A 118 0.86 9.08 -0.16
N GLN A 119 1.88 9.92 -0.01
CA GLN A 119 2.92 10.06 -1.03
C GLN A 119 3.70 8.76 -1.21
N ASP A 120 4.08 8.10 -0.11
CA ASP A 120 4.81 6.83 -0.15
C ASP A 120 3.96 5.71 -0.76
N MET A 121 2.67 5.66 -0.43
CA MET A 121 1.73 4.70 -0.99
C MET A 121 1.48 4.93 -2.50
N ASN A 122 1.34 6.19 -2.93
CA ASN A 122 1.23 6.54 -4.35
C ASN A 122 2.47 6.12 -5.12
N GLY A 123 3.64 6.33 -4.53
CA GLY A 123 4.89 5.92 -5.14
C GLY A 123 5.05 4.44 -5.25
N LEU A 124 4.64 3.71 -4.22
CA LEU A 124 4.56 2.28 -4.25
C LEU A 124 3.61 1.77 -5.35
N PHE A 125 2.38 2.27 -5.42
CA PHE A 125 1.41 1.81 -6.42
C PHE A 125 1.91 2.04 -7.84
N SER A 126 2.49 3.20 -8.08
CA SER A 126 3.08 3.54 -9.38
C SER A 126 4.28 2.63 -9.71
N TYR A 127 5.13 2.31 -8.73
CA TYR A 127 6.21 1.34 -8.89
C TYR A 127 5.69 -0.04 -9.29
N LEU A 128 4.67 -0.55 -8.57
CA LEU A 128 4.07 -1.86 -8.86
C LEU A 128 3.45 -1.92 -10.26
N ILE A 129 2.71 -0.89 -10.65
CA ILE A 129 2.10 -0.79 -11.98
C ILE A 129 3.19 -0.85 -13.07
N ASN A 130 4.23 -0.04 -12.94
CA ASN A 130 5.25 0.06 -13.98
C ASN A 130 6.05 -1.23 -14.14
N GLU A 131 6.38 -1.89 -13.03
CA GLU A 131 7.04 -3.19 -13.08
C GLU A 131 6.19 -4.26 -13.77
N MET A 132 4.87 -4.26 -13.52
CA MET A 132 3.95 -5.18 -14.19
C MET A 132 3.82 -4.88 -15.69
N LYS A 133 3.90 -3.60 -16.08
CA LYS A 133 3.90 -3.18 -17.49
C LYS A 133 5.23 -3.38 -18.21
N GLN A 134 6.32 -3.64 -17.48
CA GLN A 134 7.68 -3.70 -18.01
C GLN A 134 8.10 -2.39 -18.73
N GLU A 135 7.55 -1.25 -18.30
CA GLU A 135 7.89 0.06 -18.88
C GLU A 135 9.15 0.63 -18.21
N ASP A 136 10.26 0.67 -18.96
CA ASP A 136 11.55 1.22 -18.49
C ASP A 136 11.60 2.76 -18.47
N HIS A 137 10.56 3.45 -18.95
CA HIS A 137 10.56 4.90 -19.12
C HIS A 137 9.93 5.63 -17.93
N TYR A 138 10.79 6.04 -16.99
CA TYR A 138 10.42 6.83 -15.82
C TYR A 138 10.10 8.30 -16.21
N HIS A 139 8.82 8.62 -16.37
CA HIS A 139 8.30 9.99 -16.26
C HIS A 139 7.49 10.16 -14.97
N PHE A 140 8.13 9.87 -13.84
CA PHE A 140 7.53 10.18 -12.54
C PHE A 140 7.61 11.68 -12.29
N ARG A 141 6.45 12.32 -12.06
CA ARG A 141 6.38 13.69 -11.54
C ARG A 141 6.79 13.80 -10.07
N HIS A 142 6.98 12.67 -9.38
CA HIS A 142 7.40 12.61 -7.98
C HIS A 142 8.68 11.81 -7.81
N LYS A 143 9.56 12.33 -6.96
CA LYS A 143 10.92 11.84 -6.72
C LYS A 143 10.89 10.59 -5.82
N ILE A 144 10.15 9.57 -6.24
CA ILE A 144 10.14 8.26 -5.59
C ILE A 144 11.44 7.58 -6.01
N ASP A 145 12.27 7.29 -5.02
CA ASP A 145 13.52 6.58 -5.24
C ASP A 145 13.20 5.10 -5.48
N VAL A 146 13.12 4.74 -6.76
CA VAL A 146 12.81 3.37 -7.19
C VAL A 146 13.87 2.38 -6.71
N ASP A 147 15.12 2.81 -6.68
CA ASP A 147 16.22 1.99 -6.16
C ASP A 147 16.04 1.73 -4.66
N LYS A 148 15.54 2.73 -3.91
CA LYS A 148 15.12 2.53 -2.52
C LYS A 148 14.01 1.48 -2.43
N LEU A 149 12.94 1.56 -3.22
CA LEU A 149 11.84 0.57 -3.18
C LEU A 149 12.31 -0.85 -3.52
N ARG A 150 13.13 -1.02 -4.57
CA ARG A 150 13.73 -2.30 -4.94
C ARG A 150 14.64 -2.86 -3.84
N LYS A 151 15.42 -1.99 -3.20
CA LYS A 151 16.25 -2.37 -2.05
C LYS A 151 15.38 -2.85 -0.89
N LEU A 152 14.33 -2.12 -0.54
CA LEU A 152 13.40 -2.52 0.52
C LEU A 152 12.73 -3.86 0.24
N GLU A 153 12.37 -4.12 -1.02
CA GLU A 153 11.80 -5.41 -1.44
C GLU A 153 12.78 -6.57 -1.24
N ARG A 154 14.05 -6.38 -1.64
CA ARG A 154 15.12 -7.37 -1.41
C ARG A 154 15.36 -7.60 0.08
N ASP A 155 15.50 -6.54 0.86
CA ASP A 155 15.77 -6.60 2.29
C ASP A 155 14.59 -7.28 3.04
N SER A 156 13.35 -7.05 2.59
CA SER A 156 12.16 -7.75 3.10
C SER A 156 12.21 -9.24 2.81
N LYS A 157 12.63 -9.63 1.60
CA LYS A 157 12.81 -11.03 1.21
C LYS A 157 13.88 -11.73 2.05
N GLU A 158 14.98 -11.06 2.35
CA GLU A 158 16.05 -11.62 3.19
C GLU A 158 15.61 -11.83 4.64
N LYS A 159 14.71 -10.98 5.16
CA LYS A 159 14.19 -11.05 6.54
C LYS A 159 12.97 -11.96 6.72
N LEU A 160 12.51 -12.64 5.67
CA LEU A 160 11.34 -13.52 5.69
C LEU A 160 11.34 -14.51 6.89
N SER A 161 12.49 -15.12 7.18
CA SER A 161 12.63 -16.11 8.26
C SER A 161 12.52 -15.51 9.66
N GLN A 162 12.74 -14.21 9.82
CA GLN A 162 12.74 -13.49 11.10
C GLN A 162 11.51 -12.59 11.25
N ILE A 163 10.53 -12.68 10.35
CA ILE A 163 9.39 -11.76 10.34
C ILE A 163 8.60 -11.75 11.66
N HIS A 164 8.50 -12.90 12.32
CA HIS A 164 7.80 -13.04 13.59
C HIS A 164 8.43 -12.19 14.71
N GLU A 165 9.73 -11.93 14.66
CA GLU A 165 10.44 -11.11 15.65
C GLU A 165 10.05 -9.62 15.57
N LEU A 166 9.53 -9.18 14.42
CA LEU A 166 9.14 -7.78 14.16
C LEU A 166 7.79 -7.41 14.78
N PHE A 167 7.02 -8.39 15.24
CA PHE A 167 5.66 -8.18 15.75
C PHE A 167 5.57 -8.60 17.21
N ARG A 168 4.62 -8.00 17.94
CA ARG A 168 4.35 -8.39 19.33
C ARG A 168 3.79 -9.80 19.37
N ASP A 169 4.35 -10.62 20.27
CA ASP A 169 3.75 -11.89 20.65
C ASP A 169 2.41 -11.64 21.34
N LYS A 170 1.46 -12.56 21.16
CA LYS A 170 0.07 -12.44 21.65
C LYS A 170 -0.01 -12.15 23.14
#